data_AF-A0A2P8K818-F1
#
_entry.id   AF-A0A2P8K818-F1
#
_cell.length_a   1.000
_cell.length_b   1.000
_cell.length_c   1.000
_cell.angle_alpha   90.00
_cell.angle_beta   90.00
_cell.angle_gamma   90.00
#
_symmetry.space_group_name_H-M   'P 1'
#
loop_
_entity.id
_entity.type
_entity.pdbx_description
1 polymer ?
#
loop_
_entity_poly.entity_id
_entity_poly.type
_entity_poly.pdbx_seq_one_letter_code
_entity_poly.pdbx_strand_id
1 'polypeptide(L)'
;MKTLVDAYDQAHPSLARAMAELLVRGNVILEDHSLLESEVGDRFEAFVFHVLAEHSIGKEAFAATLIAYERLRDTIDQLDQLPP
;
A
#
# COMPACT_ATOMS: atom_id res chain seq x y z
N MET A 1 19.12 0.42 -3.18
CA MET A 1 17.83 -0.27 -3.41
C MET A 1 17.58 -1.37 -2.39
N LYS A 2 18.40 -2.44 -2.31
CA LYS A 2 18.23 -3.55 -1.35
C LYS A 2 18.06 -3.11 0.10
N THR A 3 18.88 -2.17 0.57
CA THR A 3 18.84 -1.64 1.95
C THR A 3 17.56 -0.87 2.32
N LEU A 4 16.90 -0.22 1.35
CA LEU A 4 15.67 0.53 1.57
C LEU A 4 14.46 -0.42 1.68
N VAL A 5 14.41 -1.42 0.80
CA VAL A 5 13.38 -2.47 0.83
C VAL A 5 13.51 -3.29 2.12
N ASP A 6 14.73 -3.69 2.48
CA ASP A 6 14.97 -4.45 3.72
C ASP A 6 14.56 -3.65 4.97
N ALA A 7 14.78 -2.34 4.99
CA ALA A 7 14.37 -1.47 6.10
C ALA A 7 12.85 -1.35 6.21
N TYR A 8 12.14 -1.20 5.09
CA TYR A 8 10.67 -1.20 5.04
C TYR A 8 10.10 -2.55 5.52
N ASP A 9 10.69 -3.66 5.06
CA ASP A 9 10.25 -5.00 5.39
C ASP A 9 10.41 -5.35 6.88
N GLN A 10 11.45 -4.82 7.52
CA GLN A 10 11.69 -4.96 8.96
C GLN A 10 10.81 -4.04 9.81
N ALA A 11 10.47 -2.85 9.31
CA ALA A 11 9.72 -1.84 10.06
C ALA A 11 8.21 -2.14 10.13
N HIS A 12 7.67 -2.91 9.18
CA HIS A 12 6.22 -3.13 9.06
C HIS A 12 5.84 -4.61 8.97
N PRO A 13 4.77 -5.04 9.66
CA PRO A 13 4.26 -6.41 9.57
C PRO A 13 3.97 -6.83 8.13
N SER A 14 4.29 -8.07 7.76
CA SER A 14 4.11 -8.58 6.39
C SER A 14 2.69 -8.39 5.86
N LEU A 15 1.67 -8.61 6.69
CA LEU A 15 0.28 -8.39 6.32
C LEU A 15 -0.04 -6.91 6.07
N ALA A 16 0.44 -6.00 6.92
CA ALA A 16 0.25 -4.56 6.71
C ALA A 16 0.88 -4.12 5.38
N ARG A 17 2.07 -4.64 5.07
CA ARG A 17 2.77 -4.35 3.80
C ARG A 17 1.97 -4.87 2.60
N ALA A 18 1.49 -6.11 2.67
CA ALA A 18 0.67 -6.70 1.60
C ALA A 18 -0.65 -5.93 1.39
N MET A 19 -1.30 -5.48 2.46
CA MET A 19 -2.53 -4.69 2.37
C MET A 19 -2.28 -3.28 1.84
N ALA A 20 -1.14 -2.66 2.16
CA ALA A 20 -0.78 -1.36 1.61
C ALA A 20 -0.53 -1.45 0.09
N GLU A 21 0.21 -2.47 -0.34
CA GLU A 21 0.41 -2.73 -1.77
C GLU A 21 -0.91 -3.03 -2.49
N LEU A 22 -1.77 -3.87 -1.89
CA LEU A 22 -3.07 -4.20 -2.45
C LEU A 22 -3.94 -2.95 -2.60
N LEU A 23 -4.04 -2.12 -1.56
CA LEU A 23 -4.84 -0.89 -1.57
C LEU A 23 -4.39 0.06 -2.69
N VAL A 24 -3.09 0.32 -2.79
CA VAL A 24 -2.55 1.24 -3.81
C VAL A 24 -2.80 0.71 -5.22
N ARG A 25 -2.49 -0.56 -5.49
CA ARG A 25 -2.71 -1.15 -6.83
C ARG A 25 -4.19 -1.27 -7.17
N GLY A 26 -5.00 -1.66 -6.18
CA GLY A 26 -6.44 -1.78 -6.34
C GLY A 26 -7.08 -0.44 -6.67
N ASN A 27 -6.68 0.64 -5.99
CA ASN A 27 -7.19 1.98 -6.28
C ASN A 27 -6.90 2.42 -7.72
N VAL A 28 -5.68 2.18 -8.23
CA VAL A 28 -5.35 2.47 -9.64
C VAL A 28 -6.25 1.69 -10.59
N ILE A 29 -6.41 0.38 -10.37
CA ILE A 29 -7.26 -0.47 -11.24
C ILE A 29 -8.72 0.01 -11.22
N LEU A 30 -9.23 0.34 -10.03
CA LEU A 30 -10.60 0.79 -9.87
C LEU A 30 -10.80 2.18 -10.50
N GLU A 31 -9.82 3.07 -10.38
CA GLU A 31 -9.84 4.39 -11.02
C GLU A 31 -9.86 4.26 -12.55
N ASP A 32 -8.97 3.43 -13.12
CA ASP A 32 -8.89 3.17 -14.56
C ASP A 32 -10.23 2.66 -15.16
N HIS A 33 -11.05 2.01 -14.34
CA HIS A 33 -12.36 1.48 -14.74
C HIS A 33 -13.54 2.32 -14.25
N SER A 34 -13.31 3.51 -13.68
CA SER A 34 -14.35 4.38 -13.10
C SER A 34 -15.19 3.70 -12.01
N LEU A 35 -14.58 2.80 -11.24
CA LEU A 35 -15.18 2.03 -10.15
C LEU A 35 -14.72 2.50 -8.77
N LEU A 36 -13.72 3.38 -8.68
CA LEU A 36 -13.17 3.82 -7.39
C LEU A 36 -14.20 4.55 -6.53
N GLU A 37 -14.94 5.51 -7.10
CA GLU A 37 -16.01 6.24 -6.41
C GLU A 37 -17.38 5.52 -6.50
N SER A 38 -17.35 4.19 -6.52
CA SER A 38 -18.55 3.35 -6.60
C SER A 38 -18.66 2.41 -5.40
N GLU A 39 -19.79 1.70 -5.29
CA GLU A 39 -19.98 0.66 -4.28
C GLU A 39 -18.88 -0.43 -4.34
N VAL A 40 -18.28 -0.66 -5.51
CA VAL A 40 -17.15 -1.60 -5.66
C VAL A 40 -15.92 -1.07 -4.93
N GLY A 41 -15.62 0.22 -5.06
CA GLY A 41 -14.51 0.87 -4.35
C GLY A 41 -14.73 0.89 -2.84
N ASP A 42 -15.94 1.26 -2.40
CA ASP A 42 -16.30 1.24 -0.97
C ASP A 42 -16.10 -0.15 -0.35
N ARG A 43 -16.55 -1.21 -1.05
CA ARG A 43 -16.40 -2.59 -0.59
C ARG A 43 -14.95 -3.06 -0.59
N PHE A 44 -14.16 -2.60 -1.56
CA PHE A 44 -12.73 -2.91 -1.63
C PHE A 44 -11.97 -2.30 -0.44
N GLU A 45 -12.20 -1.02 -0.15
CA GLU A 45 -11.59 -0.35 1.01
C GLU A 45 -12.03 -1.02 2.32
N ALA A 46 -13.32 -1.32 2.45
CA ALA A 46 -13.86 -2.02 3.61
C ALA A 46 -13.23 -3.40 3.80
N PHE A 47 -12.97 -4.15 2.72
CA PHE A 47 -12.27 -5.43 2.76
C PHE A 47 -10.85 -5.28 3.33
N VAL A 48 -10.09 -4.29 2.86
CA VAL A 48 -8.72 -4.04 3.35
C VAL A 48 -8.73 -3.75 4.84
N PHE A 49 -9.61 -2.86 5.31
CA PHE A 49 -9.71 -2.55 6.74
C PHE A 49 -10.22 -3.69 7.59
N HIS A 50 -11.11 -4.53 7.05
CA HIS A 50 -11.60 -5.71 7.74
C HIS A 50 -10.46 -6.70 8.01
N VAL A 51 -9.65 -7.03 7.00
CA VAL A 51 -8.49 -7.94 7.15
C VAL A 51 -7.47 -7.39 8.15
N LEU A 52 -7.19 -6.08 8.11
CA LEU A 52 -6.29 -5.45 9.08
C LEU A 52 -6.81 -5.58 10.52
N ALA A 53 -8.11 -5.38 10.73
CA ALA A 53 -8.75 -5.48 12.03
C ALA A 53 -8.72 -6.92 12.58
N GLU A 54 -8.97 -7.94 11.75
CA GLU A 54 -8.88 -9.35 12.14
C GLU A 54 -7.49 -9.73 12.67
N HIS A 55 -6.46 -9.05 12.19
CA HIS A 55 -5.08 -9.26 12.59
C HIS A 55 -4.56 -8.23 13.63
N SER A 56 -5.47 -7.49 14.28
CA SER A 56 -5.13 -6.49 15.31
C SER A 56 -4.19 -5.39 14.82
N ILE A 57 -4.20 -5.08 13.52
CA ILE A 57 -3.42 -3.99 12.95
C ILE A 57 -4.28 -2.71 13.01
N GLY A 58 -3.90 -1.79 13.88
CA GLY A 58 -4.59 -0.52 14.05
C GLY A 58 -4.46 0.39 12.83
N LYS A 59 -5.45 1.28 12.65
CA LYS A 59 -5.48 2.26 11.54
C LYS A 59 -4.23 3.13 11.47
N GLU A 60 -3.70 3.57 12.61
CA GLU A 60 -2.48 4.40 12.68
C GLU A 60 -1.24 3.62 12.20
N ALA A 61 -1.11 2.36 12.64
CA ALA A 61 -0.02 1.50 12.22
C ALA A 61 -0.10 1.21 10.71
N PHE A 62 -1.30 0.97 10.19
CA PHE A 62 -1.51 0.78 8.75
C PHE A 62 -1.23 2.04 7.95
N ALA A 63 -1.68 3.22 8.41
CA ALA A 63 -1.40 4.50 7.77
C ALA A 63 0.11 4.76 7.67
N ALA A 64 0.86 4.45 8.73
CA ALA A 64 2.33 4.53 8.71
C ALA A 64 2.94 3.59 7.66
N THR A 65 2.43 2.36 7.54
CA THR A 65 2.85 1.42 6.49
C THR A 65 2.54 1.93 5.09
N LEU A 66 1.33 2.46 4.86
CA LEU A 66 0.91 2.99 3.56
C LEU A 66 1.80 4.16 3.12
N ILE A 67 2.06 5.11 4.01
CA ILE A 67 2.96 6.25 3.72
C ILE A 67 4.38 5.76 3.40
N ALA A 68 4.89 4.78 4.15
CA ALA A 68 6.22 4.23 3.91
C ALA A 68 6.28 3.48 2.58
N TYR A 69 5.22 2.78 2.19
CA TYR A 69 5.11 2.09 0.90
C TYR A 69 5.12 3.06 -0.27
N GLU A 70 4.30 4.12 -0.23
CA GLU A 70 4.25 5.14 -1.28
C GLU A 70 5.61 5.81 -1.46
N ARG A 71 6.26 6.21 -0.36
CA ARG A 71 7.61 6.80 -0.40
C ARG A 71 8.64 5.85 -1.00
N LEU A 72 8.58 4.55 -0.66
CA LEU A 72 9.48 3.56 -1.23
C LEU A 72 9.29 3.45 -2.74
N ARG A 73 8.03 3.37 -3.20
CA ARG A 73 7.69 3.33 -4.63
C ARG A 73 8.20 4.57 -5.35
N ASP A 74 7.88 5.75 -4.84
CA ASP A 74 8.30 7.02 -5.44
C ASP A 74 9.83 7.13 -5.53
N THR A 75 10.54 6.64 -4.50
CA THR A 75 12.01 6.61 -4.49
C THR A 75 12.56 5.65 -5.56
N ILE A 76 11.95 4.48 -5.73
CA ILE A 76 12.35 3.51 -6.76
C ILE A 76 12.09 4.10 -8.15
N ASP A 77 10.91 4.67 -8.39
CA ASP A 77 10.54 5.28 -9.66
C ASP A 77 11.50 6.41 -10.05
N GLN A 78 11.95 7.21 -9.08
CA GLN A 78 12.96 8.26 -9.31
C GLN A 78 14.33 7.68 -9.67
N LEU A 79 14.74 6.58 -9.03
CA LEU A 79 16.03 5.94 -9.31
C LEU A 79 16.04 5.30 -10.70
N ASP A 80 14.93 4.71 -11.13
CA ASP A 80 14.78 4.11 -12.47
C ASP A 80 14.81 5.16 -13.58
N GLN A 81 14.56 6.43 -13.26
CA GLN A 81 14.66 7.55 -14.19
C GLN A 81 16.07 8.16 -14.31
N LEU A 82 17.03 7.73 -13.49
CA LEU A 82 18.41 8.23 -13.58
C LEU A 82 19.14 7.64 -14.80
N PRO A 83 19.86 8.46 -15.58
CA PRO A 83 20.71 7.95 -16.65
C PRO A 83 21.83 7.05 -16.07
N PRO A 84 22.30 6.05 -16.84
CA PRO A 84 23.28 5.06 -16.40
C PRO A 84 24.65 5.64 -16.05
#